data_AF-A0A9C9GKE4-F1
#
_entry.id   AF-A0A9C9GKE4-F1
#
_cell.length_a   1.000
_cell.length_b   1.000
_cell.length_c   1.000
_cell.angle_alpha   90.00
_cell.angle_beta   90.00
_cell.angle_gamma   90.00
#
_symmetry.space_group_name_H-M   'P 1'
#
loop_
_entity.id
_entity.type
_entity.pdbx_description
1 polymer ?
#
loop_
_entity_poly.entity_id
_entity_poly.type
_entity_poly.pdbx_seq_one_letter_code
_entity_poly.pdbx_strand_id
1 'polypeptide(L)'
;MTSKYIYAGKPSDVKSASGVSGMLLRSFNGRYFFRVQHNEHDFTDYELMHDDLYITIDKDELASFYTCGDSHSLDHSPQVLRLRKAEE
;
A
#
# COMPACT_ATOMS: atom_id res chain seq x y z
N MET A 1 4.21 6.35 22.87
CA MET A 1 5.17 7.42 23.21
C MET A 1 5.93 7.78 21.93
N THR A 2 6.05 9.06 21.62
CA THR A 2 6.89 9.55 20.51
C THR A 2 8.29 9.82 21.05
N SER A 3 9.30 9.32 20.35
CA SER A 3 10.71 9.58 20.64
C SER A 3 11.28 10.49 19.55
N LYS A 4 12.18 11.41 19.88
CA LYS A 4 12.81 12.30 18.90
C LYS A 4 14.11 11.71 18.37
N TYR A 5 14.25 11.67 17.05
CA TYR A 5 15.47 11.23 16.35
C TYR A 5 15.83 12.19 15.23
N ILE A 6 17.08 12.17 14.79
CA ILE A 6 17.49 12.85 13.55
C ILE A 6 17.20 11.90 12.38
N TYR A 7 16.22 12.25 11.55
CA TYR A 7 15.87 11.53 10.33
C TYR A 7 16.07 12.45 9.13
N ALA A 8 16.75 11.97 8.09
CA ALA A 8 17.12 12.76 6.91
C ALA A 8 17.75 14.14 7.25
N GLY A 9 18.58 14.19 8.30
CA GLY A 9 19.26 15.40 8.76
C GLY A 9 18.40 16.37 9.59
N LYS A 10 17.16 16.00 9.98
CA LYS A 10 16.26 16.87 10.75
C LYS A 10 15.70 16.16 11.99
N PRO A 11 15.53 16.86 13.13
CA PRO A 11 14.78 16.34 14.27
C PRO A 11 13.35 15.94 13.84
N SER A 12 12.95 14.71 14.16
CA SER A 12 11.68 14.11 13.75
C SER A 12 11.10 13.28 14.90
N ASP A 13 9.77 13.33 15.06
CA ASP A 13 9.05 12.48 16.01
C ASP A 13 8.83 11.09 15.40
N VAL A 14 9.28 10.05 16.11
CA VAL A 14 9.19 8.66 15.70
C VAL A 14 8.24 7.91 16.62
N LYS A 15 7.33 7.14 16.01
CA LYS A 15 6.43 6.21 16.68
C LYS A 15 6.42 4.88 15.92
N SER A 16 6.16 3.78 16.64
CA SER A 16 5.98 2.47 16.01
C SER A 16 4.78 2.49 15.07
N ALA A 17 4.93 1.89 13.88
CA ALA A 17 3.85 1.66 12.92
C ALA A 17 3.18 0.28 13.11
N SER A 18 3.60 -0.51 14.11
CA SER A 18 3.04 -1.85 14.35
C SER A 18 1.53 -1.78 14.62
N GLY A 19 0.77 -2.59 13.88
CA GLY A 19 -0.69 -2.67 13.99
C GLY A 19 -1.46 -1.51 13.33
N VAL A 20 -0.77 -0.58 12.65
CA VAL A 20 -1.43 0.48 11.88
C VAL A 20 -1.96 -0.09 10.57
N SER A 21 -3.27 0.04 10.35
CA SER A 21 -3.92 -0.28 9.07
C SER A 21 -4.07 0.98 8.21
N GLY A 22 -4.00 0.80 6.90
CA GLY A 22 -4.10 1.85 5.90
C GLY A 22 -4.12 1.27 4.49
N MET A 23 -4.05 2.13 3.48
CA MET A 23 -4.12 1.73 2.08
C MET A 23 -2.77 1.97 1.39
N LEU A 24 -2.27 0.96 0.67
CA LEU A 24 -1.16 1.13 -0.26
C LEU A 24 -1.73 1.66 -1.59
N LEU A 25 -1.38 2.88 -1.96
CA LEU A 25 -1.94 3.56 -3.13
C LEU A 25 -0.84 3.86 -4.15
N ARG A 26 -1.21 3.82 -5.43
CA ARG A 26 -0.37 4.23 -6.56
C ARG A 26 -0.85 5.59 -7.07
N SER A 27 0.05 6.57 -7.13
CA SER A 27 -0.23 7.88 -7.70
C SER A 27 -0.28 7.85 -9.23
N PHE A 28 -0.78 8.93 -9.83
CA PHE A 28 -0.85 9.08 -11.30
C PHE A 28 0.52 9.03 -11.98
N ASN A 29 1.61 9.37 -11.28
CA ASN A 29 2.98 9.29 -11.78
C ASN A 29 3.68 7.95 -11.45
N GLY A 30 2.94 6.98 -10.90
CA GLY A 30 3.42 5.62 -10.63
C GLY A 30 4.21 5.45 -9.34
N ARG A 31 4.30 6.46 -8.47
CA ARG A 31 4.86 6.32 -7.12
C ARG A 31 3.86 5.63 -6.20
N TYR A 32 4.37 4.81 -5.28
CA TYR A 32 3.55 4.19 -4.24
C TYR A 32 3.70 4.94 -2.91
N PHE A 33 2.61 5.04 -2.16
CA PHE A 33 2.56 5.66 -0.83
C PHE A 33 1.53 4.95 0.05
N PHE A 34 1.72 5.00 1.36
CA PHE A 34 0.80 4.41 2.34
C PHE A 34 -0.06 5.48 2.97
N ARG A 35 -1.38 5.39 2.82
CA ARG A 35 -2.34 6.33 3.39
C ARG A 35 -2.97 5.76 4.66
N VAL A 36 -2.84 6.48 5.77
CA VAL A 36 -3.57 6.20 7.02
C VAL A 36 -4.71 7.20 7.15
N GLN A 37 -5.94 6.70 7.23
CA GLN A 37 -7.13 7.49 7.51
C GLN A 37 -7.23 7.73 9.02
N HIS A 38 -7.44 8.97 9.44
CA HIS A 38 -7.71 9.33 10.84
C HIS A 38 -9.21 9.50 11.08
N ASN A 39 -9.91 10.17 10.15
CA ASN A 39 -11.36 10.40 10.14
C ASN A 39 -11.85 10.55 8.67
N GLU A 40 -13.15 10.71 8.43
CA GLU A 40 -13.75 10.73 7.07
C GLU A 40 -13.11 11.70 6.06
N HIS A 41 -12.46 12.77 6.53
CA HIS A 41 -11.83 13.78 5.69
C HIS A 41 -10.38 14.08 6.08
N ASP A 42 -9.79 13.27 6.95
CA ASP A 42 -8.44 13.49 7.43
C ASP A 42 -7.61 12.22 7.26
N PHE A 43 -6.49 12.36 6.56
CA PHE A 43 -5.57 11.28 6.29
C PHE A 43 -4.14 11.79 6.24
N THR A 44 -3.18 10.89 6.42
CA THR A 44 -1.77 11.16 6.19
C THR A 44 -1.21 10.17 5.17
N ASP A 45 -0.55 10.72 4.15
CA ASP A 45 0.22 9.96 3.18
C ASP A 45 1.67 9.86 3.63
N TYR A 46 2.18 8.63 3.67
CA TYR A 46 3.57 8.32 3.98
C TYR A 46 4.25 7.82 2.71
N GLU A 47 5.35 8.48 2.34
CA GLU A 47 6.23 7.95 1.31
C GLU A 47 6.88 6.64 1.80
N LEU A 48 7.00 5.67 0.89
CA LEU A 48 7.64 4.39 1.20
C LEU A 48 9.15 4.53 1.03
N MET A 49 9.84 4.55 2.16
CA MET A 49 11.31 4.62 2.26
C MET A 49 11.90 3.32 2.81
N HIS A 50 11.12 2.24 2.81
CA HIS A 50 11.50 0.93 3.32
C HIS A 50 11.73 -0.02 2.14
N ASP A 51 12.89 -0.66 2.09
CA ASP A 51 13.27 -1.50 0.95
C ASP A 51 12.41 -2.78 0.88
N ASP A 52 12.26 -3.49 2.00
CA ASP A 52 11.55 -4.78 2.07
C ASP A 52 10.41 -4.78 3.10
N LEU A 53 9.35 -4.01 2.86
CA LEU A 53 8.21 -3.92 3.78
C LEU A 53 7.22 -5.07 3.54
N TYR A 54 7.05 -5.95 4.53
CA TYR A 54 6.02 -6.98 4.48
C TYR A 54 4.62 -6.36 4.52
N ILE A 55 3.76 -6.80 3.60
CA ILE A 55 2.34 -6.42 3.55
C ILE A 55 1.47 -7.66 3.66
N THR A 56 0.29 -7.48 4.25
CA THR A 56 -0.80 -8.46 4.22
C THR A 56 -1.97 -7.81 3.50
N ILE A 57 -2.48 -8.46 2.46
CA ILE A 57 -3.70 -8.03 1.78
C ILE A 57 -4.88 -8.53 2.62
N ASP A 58 -5.81 -7.64 2.95
CA ASP A 58 -6.94 -7.99 3.81
C ASP A 58 -7.88 -8.97 3.08
N LYS A 59 -8.62 -9.77 3.87
CA LYS A 59 -9.73 -10.56 3.34
C LYS A 59 -10.73 -9.57 2.75
N ASP A 60 -11.18 -9.81 1.52
CA ASP A 60 -12.18 -8.97 0.83
C ASP A 60 -11.66 -7.70 0.14
N GLU A 61 -10.35 -7.48 0.02
CA GLU A 61 -9.81 -6.32 -0.73
C GLU A 61 -10.02 -6.41 -2.26
N LEU A 62 -10.65 -7.49 -2.74
CA LEU A 62 -10.90 -7.75 -4.16
C LEU A 62 -9.63 -7.56 -5.00
N ALA A 63 -8.48 -8.04 -4.51
CA ALA A 63 -7.22 -8.04 -5.22
C ALA A 63 -6.90 -9.44 -5.77
N SER A 64 -6.11 -9.53 -6.83
CA SER A 64 -5.71 -10.78 -7.45
C SER A 64 -4.31 -10.67 -8.05
N PHE A 65 -3.55 -11.75 -7.92
CA PHE A 65 -2.30 -11.90 -8.64
C PHE A 65 -2.58 -12.41 -10.06
N TYR A 66 -2.01 -11.76 -11.06
CA TYR A 66 -2.03 -12.19 -12.45
C TYR A 66 -0.61 -12.61 -12.86
N THR A 67 -0.53 -13.65 -13.69
CA THR A 67 0.73 -14.13 -14.25
C THR A 67 0.54 -14.37 -15.75
N CYS A 68 1.40 -13.78 -16.57
CA CYS A 68 1.42 -13.93 -18.03
C CYS A 68 2.87 -14.15 -18.49
N GLY A 69 3.24 -15.40 -18.75
CA GLY A 69 4.65 -15.77 -18.90
C GLY A 69 5.44 -15.39 -17.65
N ASP A 70 6.52 -14.61 -17.83
CA ASP A 70 7.38 -14.12 -16.75
C ASP A 70 6.89 -12.82 -16.09
N SER A 71 5.76 -12.26 -16.57
CA SER A 71 5.19 -11.04 -16.01
C SER A 71 4.22 -11.37 -14.87
N HIS A 72 4.46 -10.78 -13.70
CA HIS A 72 3.61 -10.91 -12.51
C HIS A 72 3.07 -9.55 -12.08
N SER A 73 1.77 -9.46 -11.82
CA SER A 73 1.13 -8.24 -11.30
C SER A 73 0.17 -8.56 -10.16
N LEU A 74 0.01 -7.59 -9.26
CA LEU A 74 -1.05 -7.54 -8.25
C LEU A 74 -1.97 -6.38 -8.64
N ASP A 75 -3.24 -6.68 -8.92
CA ASP A 75 -4.24 -5.71 -9.35
C ASP A 75 -5.61 -6.07 -8.75
N HIS A 76 -6.65 -5.33 -9.11
CA HIS A 76 -8.02 -5.68 -8.78
C HIS A 76 -8.43 -7.05 -9.32
N SER A 77 -9.41 -7.66 -8.66
CA SER A 77 -9.95 -8.96 -9.01
C SER A 77 -10.60 -8.95 -10.40
N PRO A 78 -10.69 -10.10 -11.08
CA PRO A 78 -11.26 -10.16 -12.43
C PRO A 78 -12.68 -9.60 -12.51
N GLN A 79 -13.46 -9.72 -11.44
CA GLN A 79 -14.83 -9.21 -11.37
C GLN A 79 -14.87 -7.68 -11.35
N VAL A 80 -13.96 -7.04 -10.59
CA VAL A 80 -13.83 -5.57 -10.55
C VAL A 80 -13.38 -5.05 -11.91
N LEU A 81 -12.42 -5.72 -12.53
CA LEU A 81 -11.92 -5.40 -13.86
C LEU A 81 -12.86 -5.80 -15.01
N ARG A 82 -13.94 -6.54 -14.71
CA ARG A 82 -14.91 -7.09 -15.68
C ARG A 82 -14.24 -7.93 -16.77
N LEU A 83 -13.23 -8.71 -16.39
CA LEU A 83 -12.54 -9.61 -17.31
C LEU A 83 -13.40 -10.84 -17.64
N ARG A 84 -13.32 -11.30 -18.88
CA ARG A 84 -13.89 -12.59 -19.30
C ARG A 84 -12.94 -13.72 -18.96
N LYS A 85 -13.47 -14.90 -18.67
CA LYS A 85 -12.67 -16.12 -18.60
C LYS A 85 -12.10 -16.44 -19.99
N ALA A 86 -10.86 -16.92 -20.04
CA ALA A 86 -10.35 -17.58 -21.23
C ALA A 86 -11.14 -18.88 -21.46
N GLU A 87 -11.34 -19.25 -22.71
CA GLU A 87 -11.85 -20.58 -23.06
C GLU A 87 -10.77 -21.61 -22.67
N GLU A 88 -11.21 -22.76 -22.16
CA GLU A 88 -10.31 -23.86 -21.72
C GLU A 88 -9.57 -24.51 -22.89
#